data_AF-A0A8C6QTC5-F1
#
_entry.id   AF-A0A8C6QTC5-F1
#
_cell.length_a   1.000
_cell.length_b   1.000
_cell.length_c   1.000
_cell.angle_alpha   90.00
_cell.angle_beta   90.00
_cell.angle_gamma   90.00
#
_symmetry.space_group_name_H-M   'P 1'
#
loop_
_entity.id
_entity.type
_entity.pdbx_description
1 polymer ?
#
loop_
_entity_poly.entity_id
_entity_poly.type
_entity_poly.pdbx_seq_one_letter_code
_entity_poly.pdbx_strand_id
1 'polypeptide(L)'
;MALPLWALTLLGLMSLGVSLRLRKLDVFRSNTELNHLVVDETSGVVYVGAVNALYQLSADLQLQQHAVTGPAMDNKKCTPPIEASQCHEAVSTDNVNQLLLLDPPGKRLVECGSLFKGICALRALSNVSVRLFYEDGSGEKSFVASNDERVATVGLVSSTHPDGERVLFVGKGNGPHDNGIIVSTRLLDRAEGREAFEAYSDHTTFKAGYLSTNTQQFVAAFEDSVYVFFIFNQQDKHPARNRTLLARMCKDDPSYYSYVEMDLQCQDPSDSQGSAFGTCLAASVATPGAGKVLYAVFSRDGRSSGGPGAGLCMFPLDEVHAKMEANRNTCYTGTREAGRETFYKPFHGEIQCGGHVLGASESFPCGSEHLPYPLGSRDGLTATPLLQRGGLNLTAVTVTAENGHAVAFLGTSDGRILKVYLAPDGTSEEYGSILVDINKRIKQDLALSGNLSSLYAMTQDKVFRLPVQECLSYLTCAQCRDSQDPYCGWCVVEGRCTRRAECPRAEETGHWLWSRDKSCVAITDAHPQNMSRRAQGEVQLAVSPLPTLTNEDELLCLFGESPPHPARVEGDAVICHSPSSIPSTPPGQDHVAVSIQLLFRHGNVFLTSHQSPPCMWAVTC
;
A
#
# COMPACT_ATOMS: atom_id res chain seq x y z
N MET A 1 -56.18 18.28 -29.04
CA MET A 1 -54.88 18.26 -29.75
C MET A 1 -53.86 19.01 -28.91
N ALA A 2 -53.15 18.33 -28.01
CA ALA A 2 -52.01 18.87 -27.25
C ALA A 2 -51.38 17.73 -26.45
N LEU A 3 -50.63 16.87 -27.15
CA LEU A 3 -49.79 15.80 -26.61
C LEU A 3 -48.87 15.42 -27.78
N PRO A 4 -47.79 16.19 -28.01
CA PRO A 4 -46.48 15.67 -27.61
C PRO A 4 -45.43 16.76 -27.36
N LEU A 5 -45.06 17.03 -26.11
CA LEU A 5 -43.85 17.80 -25.76
C LEU A 5 -42.96 17.08 -24.73
N TRP A 6 -43.36 15.88 -24.29
CA TRP A 6 -42.64 15.10 -23.28
C TRP A 6 -41.84 13.92 -23.87
N ALA A 7 -41.87 13.70 -25.19
CA ALA A 7 -41.15 12.60 -25.84
C ALA A 7 -39.73 12.98 -26.29
N LEU A 8 -39.42 14.27 -26.42
CA LEU A 8 -38.10 14.75 -26.89
C LEU A 8 -37.09 14.99 -25.76
N THR A 9 -37.54 15.11 -24.51
CA THR A 9 -36.65 15.22 -23.34
C THR A 9 -36.12 13.86 -22.86
N LEU A 10 -36.81 12.76 -23.17
CA LEU A 10 -36.37 11.39 -22.84
C LEU A 10 -35.38 10.79 -23.86
N LEU A 11 -35.33 11.32 -25.08
CA LEU A 11 -34.34 10.92 -26.10
C LEU A 11 -33.05 11.75 -26.04
N GLY A 12 -33.05 12.90 -25.37
CA GLY A 12 -31.86 13.74 -25.16
C GLY A 12 -30.98 13.36 -23.95
N LEU A 13 -31.46 12.45 -23.09
CA LEU A 13 -30.72 11.95 -21.92
C LEU A 13 -29.98 10.63 -22.18
N MET A 14 -30.08 10.07 -23.39
CA MET A 14 -29.43 8.79 -23.77
C MET A 14 -28.21 8.96 -24.69
N SER A 15 -27.74 10.19 -24.95
CA SER A 15 -26.57 10.46 -25.82
C SER A 15 -25.38 11.14 -25.12
N LEU A 16 -25.38 11.24 -23.78
CA LEU A 16 -24.22 11.64 -22.96
C LEU A 16 -23.73 10.51 -22.04
N GLY A 17 -24.01 9.26 -22.41
CA GLY A 17 -23.29 8.11 -21.87
C GLY A 17 -21.94 7.99 -22.56
N VAL A 18 -20.91 8.69 -22.06
CA VAL A 18 -19.53 8.26 -22.29
C VAL A 18 -19.50 6.76 -21.98
N SER A 19 -19.12 5.95 -22.97
CA SER A 19 -18.95 4.52 -22.81
C SER A 19 -17.82 4.26 -21.82
N LEU A 20 -18.09 4.38 -20.53
CA LEU A 20 -17.37 3.66 -19.50
C LEU A 20 -17.72 2.19 -19.74
N ARG A 21 -16.98 1.54 -20.65
CA ARG A 21 -16.85 0.09 -20.59
C ARG A 21 -16.39 -0.21 -19.18
N LEU A 22 -17.30 -0.72 -18.35
CA LEU A 22 -16.96 -1.30 -17.06
C LEU A 22 -15.98 -2.44 -17.40
N ARG A 23 -14.67 -2.19 -17.28
CA ARG A 23 -13.66 -3.21 -17.55
C ARG A 23 -13.97 -4.38 -16.64
N LYS A 24 -14.14 -5.55 -17.24
CA LYS A 24 -14.32 -6.79 -16.50
C LYS A 24 -13.01 -7.04 -15.75
N LEU A 25 -13.01 -6.76 -14.45
CA LEU A 25 -11.89 -7.05 -13.57
C LEU A 25 -11.67 -8.58 -13.55
N ASP A 26 -10.41 -9.00 -13.43
CA ASP A 26 -10.13 -10.39 -13.09
C ASP A 26 -10.58 -10.59 -11.64
N VAL A 27 -11.43 -11.59 -11.43
CA VAL A 27 -12.05 -11.87 -10.13
C VAL A 27 -12.06 -13.37 -9.87
N PHE A 28 -11.54 -13.76 -8.72
CA PHE A 28 -11.75 -15.09 -8.15
C PHE A 28 -12.84 -15.04 -7.09
N ARG A 29 -13.68 -16.06 -7.02
CA ARG A 29 -14.74 -16.20 -6.01
C ARG A 29 -14.57 -17.49 -5.24
N SER A 30 -14.56 -17.40 -3.92
CA SER A 30 -14.55 -18.55 -3.01
C SER A 30 -15.97 -18.90 -2.57
N ASN A 31 -16.18 -20.18 -2.28
CA ASN A 31 -17.42 -20.67 -1.67
C ASN A 31 -17.48 -20.39 -0.16
N THR A 32 -16.32 -20.22 0.46
CA THR A 32 -16.14 -19.98 1.89
C THR A 32 -15.45 -18.64 2.13
N GLU A 33 -15.54 -18.13 3.36
CA GLU A 33 -14.95 -16.84 3.72
C GLU A 33 -13.43 -16.82 3.51
N LEU A 34 -12.93 -15.76 2.89
CA LEU A 34 -11.52 -15.49 2.67
C LEU A 34 -10.91 -14.77 3.88
N ASN A 35 -9.68 -15.16 4.23
CA ASN A 35 -8.96 -14.67 5.41
C ASN A 35 -7.68 -13.95 5.04
N HIS A 36 -6.79 -14.61 4.30
CA HIS A 36 -5.46 -14.10 3.98
C HIS A 36 -5.11 -14.21 2.49
N LEU A 37 -4.28 -13.28 2.02
CA LEU A 37 -3.79 -13.24 0.63
C LEU A 37 -2.31 -12.88 0.60
N VAL A 38 -1.53 -13.68 -0.12
CA VAL A 38 -0.10 -13.40 -0.39
C VAL A 38 0.23 -13.64 -1.86
N VAL A 39 1.18 -12.86 -2.38
CA VAL A 39 1.60 -12.92 -3.79
C VAL A 39 3.08 -13.23 -3.82
N ASP A 40 3.47 -14.27 -4.57
CA ASP A 40 4.88 -14.52 -4.85
C ASP A 40 5.36 -13.52 -5.90
N GLU A 41 6.26 -12.62 -5.48
CA GLU A 41 6.78 -11.55 -6.32
C GLU A 41 7.49 -12.06 -7.58
N THR A 42 8.11 -13.24 -7.52
CA THR A 42 8.91 -13.77 -8.64
C THR A 42 8.04 -14.48 -9.66
N SER A 43 7.14 -15.36 -9.21
CA SER A 43 6.29 -16.15 -10.11
C SER A 43 4.98 -15.46 -10.48
N GLY A 44 4.54 -14.47 -9.69
CA GLY A 44 3.23 -13.84 -9.81
C GLY A 44 2.07 -14.72 -9.34
N VAL A 45 2.35 -15.90 -8.77
CA VAL A 45 1.32 -16.80 -8.23
C VAL A 45 0.70 -16.17 -6.99
N VAL A 46 -0.63 -16.26 -6.90
CA VAL A 46 -1.42 -15.70 -5.79
C VAL A 46 -1.94 -16.85 -4.93
N TYR A 47 -1.64 -16.82 -3.64
CA TYR A 47 -2.11 -17.80 -2.67
C TYR A 47 -3.16 -17.17 -1.76
N VAL A 48 -4.28 -17.86 -1.56
CA VAL A 48 -5.43 -17.33 -0.83
C VAL A 48 -5.88 -18.34 0.21
N GLY A 49 -5.80 -17.95 1.48
CA GLY A 49 -6.29 -18.70 2.62
C GLY A 49 -7.77 -18.38 2.89
N ALA A 50 -8.57 -19.41 3.09
CA ALA A 50 -10.00 -19.31 3.34
C ALA A 50 -10.42 -20.28 4.44
N VAL A 51 -11.66 -20.14 4.91
CA VAL A 51 -12.27 -21.10 5.81
C VAL A 51 -12.35 -22.45 5.10
N ASN A 52 -11.75 -23.48 5.69
CA ASN A 52 -11.67 -24.86 5.21
C ASN A 52 -10.94 -25.07 3.87
N ALA A 53 -10.31 -24.04 3.30
CA ALA A 53 -9.66 -24.15 1.99
C ALA A 53 -8.42 -23.27 1.86
N LEU A 54 -7.50 -23.72 1.01
CA LEU A 54 -6.35 -22.96 0.54
C LEU A 54 -6.32 -23.02 -0.99
N TYR A 55 -6.20 -21.87 -1.64
CA TYR A 55 -6.19 -21.75 -3.09
C TYR A 55 -4.84 -21.26 -3.61
N GLN A 56 -4.43 -21.81 -4.75
CA GLN A 56 -3.31 -21.33 -5.55
C GLN A 56 -3.86 -20.87 -6.90
N LEU A 57 -3.65 -19.60 -7.20
CA LEU A 57 -4.17 -18.93 -8.38
C LEU A 57 -3.02 -18.41 -9.24
N SER A 58 -3.25 -18.31 -10.55
CA SER A 58 -2.37 -17.56 -11.43
C SER A 58 -2.45 -16.04 -11.15
N ALA A 59 -1.56 -15.28 -11.79
CA ALA A 59 -1.55 -13.81 -11.69
C ALA A 59 -2.87 -13.16 -12.19
N ASP A 60 -3.58 -13.80 -13.12
CA ASP A 60 -4.91 -13.40 -13.62
C ASP A 60 -6.07 -14.07 -12.84
N LEU A 61 -5.79 -14.55 -11.63
CA LEU A 61 -6.75 -15.11 -10.68
C LEU A 61 -7.50 -16.35 -11.18
N GLN A 62 -6.91 -17.12 -12.09
CA GLN A 62 -7.43 -18.43 -12.48
C GLN A 62 -6.98 -19.49 -11.48
N LEU A 63 -7.91 -20.34 -11.05
CA LEU A 63 -7.62 -21.42 -10.10
C LEU A 63 -6.68 -22.45 -10.73
N GLN A 64 -5.52 -22.66 -10.11
CA GLN A 64 -4.53 -23.66 -10.52
C GLN A 64 -4.61 -24.92 -9.65
N GLN A 65 -4.60 -24.74 -8.32
CA GLN A 65 -4.68 -25.83 -7.34
C GLN A 65 -5.50 -25.39 -6.13
N HIS A 66 -6.02 -26.36 -5.37
CA HIS A 66 -6.64 -26.11 -4.08
C HIS A 66 -6.34 -27.24 -3.10
N ALA A 67 -6.38 -26.93 -1.81
CA ALA A 67 -6.30 -27.90 -0.73
C ALA A 67 -7.46 -27.71 0.24
N VAL A 68 -8.03 -28.81 0.72
CA VAL A 68 -9.03 -28.82 1.78
C VAL A 68 -8.31 -28.81 3.13
N THR A 69 -8.68 -27.87 4.00
CA THR A 69 -8.03 -27.65 5.31
C THR A 69 -8.98 -27.92 6.48
N GLY A 70 -10.26 -28.16 6.20
CA GLY A 70 -11.31 -28.51 7.17
C GLY A 70 -12.66 -28.78 6.47
N PRO A 71 -13.76 -28.89 7.22
CA PRO A 71 -13.81 -28.91 8.68
C PRO A 71 -13.23 -30.21 9.26
N ALA A 72 -12.97 -30.24 10.57
CA ALA A 72 -12.56 -31.45 11.28
C ALA A 72 -13.20 -31.53 12.67
N MET A 73 -13.13 -32.70 13.31
CA MET A 73 -13.61 -32.87 14.68
C MET A 73 -12.65 -32.19 15.65
N ASP A 74 -13.12 -31.14 16.33
CA ASP A 74 -12.32 -30.37 17.28
C ASP A 74 -13.20 -29.69 18.33
N ASN A 75 -12.59 -29.26 19.43
CA ASN A 75 -13.16 -28.33 20.38
C ASN A 75 -12.03 -27.47 20.94
N LYS A 76 -12.25 -26.14 21.05
CA LYS A 76 -11.24 -25.19 21.53
C LYS A 76 -10.60 -25.57 22.87
N LYS A 77 -11.26 -26.37 23.72
CA LYS A 77 -10.73 -26.84 25.01
C LYS A 77 -9.84 -28.08 24.90
N CYS A 78 -9.95 -28.85 23.82
CA CYS A 78 -9.26 -30.12 23.67
C CYS A 78 -7.82 -29.95 23.21
N THR A 79 -6.96 -30.87 23.61
CA THR A 79 -5.56 -30.89 23.20
C THR A 79 -5.41 -31.93 22.08
N PRO A 80 -4.91 -31.56 20.89
CA PRO A 80 -4.62 -32.50 19.82
C PRO A 80 -3.60 -33.57 20.26
N PRO A 81 -3.65 -34.79 19.69
CA PRO A 81 -4.56 -35.24 18.63
C PRO A 81 -5.99 -35.49 19.16
N ILE A 82 -7.00 -35.17 18.35
CA ILE A 82 -8.41 -35.26 18.80
C ILE A 82 -8.91 -36.70 18.70
N GLU A 83 -8.88 -37.40 19.82
CA GLU A 83 -9.46 -38.74 19.96
C GLU A 83 -10.83 -38.69 20.64
N ALA A 84 -11.79 -39.48 20.14
CA ALA A 84 -13.16 -39.53 20.67
C ALA A 84 -13.23 -40.01 22.14
N SER A 85 -12.21 -40.73 22.61
CA SER A 85 -12.05 -41.17 24.00
C SER A 85 -11.59 -40.04 24.94
N GLN A 86 -10.87 -39.03 24.42
CA GLN A 86 -10.24 -37.97 25.20
C GLN A 86 -11.01 -36.64 25.11
N CYS A 87 -11.68 -36.40 23.98
CA CYS A 87 -12.43 -35.17 23.70
C CYS A 87 -13.87 -35.49 23.29
N HIS A 88 -14.74 -35.75 24.26
CA HIS A 88 -16.17 -36.02 24.00
C HIS A 88 -16.95 -34.78 23.52
N GLU A 89 -16.42 -33.57 23.78
CA GLU A 89 -17.03 -32.30 23.33
C GLU A 89 -16.64 -31.92 21.89
N ALA A 90 -15.85 -32.75 21.19
CA ALA A 90 -15.44 -32.47 19.81
C ALA A 90 -16.65 -32.42 18.88
N VAL A 91 -16.68 -31.42 18.01
CA VAL A 91 -17.70 -31.24 16.97
C VAL A 91 -17.03 -30.90 15.65
N SER A 92 -17.75 -31.11 14.54
CA SER A 92 -17.29 -30.66 13.23
C SER A 92 -17.12 -29.15 13.25
N THR A 93 -15.87 -28.70 13.29
CA THR A 93 -15.47 -27.30 13.47
C THR A 93 -14.75 -26.84 12.21
N ASP A 94 -15.05 -25.62 11.78
CA ASP A 94 -14.40 -25.00 10.63
C ASP A 94 -12.96 -24.60 10.95
N ASN A 95 -12.10 -24.71 9.95
CA ASN A 95 -10.72 -24.26 9.99
C ASN A 95 -10.59 -22.87 9.37
N VAL A 96 -10.50 -21.83 10.19
CA VAL A 96 -10.23 -20.47 9.73
C VAL A 96 -8.73 -20.34 9.49
N ASN A 97 -8.33 -19.88 8.30
CA ASN A 97 -6.93 -19.59 8.05
C ASN A 97 -6.51 -18.35 8.87
N GLN A 98 -5.53 -18.52 9.76
CA GLN A 98 -5.06 -17.52 10.74
C GLN A 98 -3.72 -16.89 10.34
N LEU A 99 -2.96 -17.57 9.48
CA LEU A 99 -1.68 -17.10 8.99
C LEU A 99 -1.38 -17.74 7.63
N LEU A 100 -0.86 -16.95 6.71
CA LEU A 100 -0.42 -17.39 5.40
C LEU A 100 0.84 -16.62 5.01
N LEU A 101 1.98 -17.30 4.88
CA LEU A 101 3.27 -16.66 4.60
C LEU A 101 4.08 -17.47 3.60
N LEU A 102 4.81 -16.78 2.74
CA LEU A 102 5.71 -17.38 1.76
C LEU A 102 7.10 -17.59 2.35
N ASP A 103 7.73 -18.72 2.01
CA ASP A 103 9.16 -18.96 2.17
C ASP A 103 9.75 -19.38 0.81
N PRO A 104 9.95 -18.43 -0.13
CA PRO A 104 10.46 -18.74 -1.46
C PRO A 104 11.83 -19.45 -1.46
N PRO A 105 12.82 -19.05 -0.61
CA PRO A 105 14.08 -19.79 -0.49
C PRO A 105 13.88 -21.26 -0.10
N GLY A 106 12.99 -21.52 0.86
CA GLY A 106 12.62 -22.87 1.28
C GLY A 106 11.64 -23.59 0.33
N LYS A 107 11.24 -22.95 -0.78
CA LYS A 107 10.25 -23.43 -1.76
C LYS A 107 8.92 -23.88 -1.12
N ARG A 108 8.55 -23.24 -0.02
CA ARG A 108 7.42 -23.65 0.81
C ARG A 108 6.52 -22.48 1.21
N LEU A 109 5.31 -22.83 1.59
CA LEU A 109 4.26 -21.95 2.10
C LEU A 109 3.96 -22.37 3.54
N VAL A 110 3.90 -21.40 4.44
CA VAL A 110 3.45 -21.58 5.82
C VAL A 110 1.95 -21.29 5.88
N GLU A 111 1.17 -22.26 6.33
CA GLU A 111 -0.29 -22.16 6.50
C GLU A 111 -0.63 -22.50 7.95
N CYS A 112 -1.24 -21.58 8.70
CA CYS A 112 -1.76 -21.88 10.04
C CYS A 112 -3.27 -21.74 10.08
N GLY A 113 -3.92 -22.71 10.72
CA GLY A 113 -5.37 -22.74 10.90
C GLY A 113 -5.80 -22.40 12.33
N SER A 114 -7.10 -22.29 12.57
CA SER A 114 -7.69 -22.16 13.91
C SER A 114 -7.92 -23.52 14.57
N LEU A 115 -8.00 -24.60 13.79
CA LEU A 115 -8.16 -25.95 14.32
C LEU A 115 -6.95 -26.37 15.17
N PHE A 116 -7.22 -27.29 16.09
CA PHE A 116 -6.20 -28.04 16.80
C PHE A 116 -5.19 -27.14 17.51
N LYS A 117 -5.69 -26.17 18.30
CA LYS A 117 -4.85 -25.22 19.05
C LYS A 117 -3.94 -24.34 18.18
N GLY A 118 -4.29 -24.13 16.90
CA GLY A 118 -3.57 -23.20 16.03
C GLY A 118 -2.32 -23.80 15.38
N ILE A 119 -2.36 -25.08 15.00
CA ILE A 119 -1.22 -25.77 14.36
C ILE A 119 -1.03 -25.27 12.92
N CYS A 120 0.23 -25.24 12.50
CA CYS A 120 0.63 -24.88 11.14
C CYS A 120 1.04 -26.10 10.30
N ALA A 121 0.95 -25.93 8.99
CA ALA A 121 1.45 -26.82 7.96
C ALA A 121 2.52 -26.11 7.11
N LEU A 122 3.48 -26.89 6.59
CA LEU A 122 4.31 -26.47 5.46
C LEU A 122 3.77 -27.14 4.20
N ARG A 123 3.65 -26.37 3.11
CA ARG A 123 3.19 -26.85 1.80
C ARG A 123 4.17 -26.46 0.70
N ALA A 124 4.22 -27.22 -0.38
CA ALA A 124 5.07 -26.87 -1.51
C ALA A 124 4.51 -25.65 -2.27
N LEU A 125 5.36 -24.68 -2.64
CA LEU A 125 4.93 -23.55 -3.48
C LEU A 125 4.50 -24.00 -4.88
N SER A 126 5.13 -25.05 -5.42
CA SER A 126 4.77 -25.57 -6.74
C SER A 126 3.35 -26.15 -6.79
N ASN A 127 2.87 -26.68 -5.67
CA ASN A 127 1.54 -27.27 -5.55
C ASN A 127 1.08 -27.29 -4.09
N VAL A 128 0.14 -26.41 -3.74
CA VAL A 128 -0.40 -26.29 -2.37
C VAL A 128 -1.10 -27.55 -1.84
N SER A 129 -1.52 -28.47 -2.72
CA SER A 129 -2.09 -29.76 -2.30
C SER A 129 -1.02 -30.68 -1.70
N VAL A 130 0.27 -30.43 -1.94
CA VAL A 130 1.39 -31.20 -1.38
C VAL A 130 1.79 -30.62 -0.02
N ARG A 131 1.43 -31.34 1.05
CA ARG A 131 1.82 -31.01 2.43
C ARG A 131 3.19 -31.60 2.76
N LEU A 132 4.16 -30.73 3.03
CA LEU A 132 5.54 -31.07 3.38
C LEU A 132 5.70 -31.43 4.85
N PHE A 133 4.97 -30.75 5.74
CA PHE A 133 5.01 -30.99 7.18
C PHE A 133 3.67 -30.64 7.82
N TYR A 134 3.24 -31.44 8.79
CA TYR A 134 2.12 -31.19 9.70
C TYR A 134 2.21 -32.18 10.86
N GLU A 135 2.14 -31.69 12.09
CA GLU A 135 2.25 -32.51 13.29
C GLU A 135 1.27 -32.02 14.36
N ASP A 136 0.41 -32.93 14.83
CA ASP A 136 -0.62 -32.67 15.84
C ASP A 136 -0.44 -33.44 17.15
N GLY A 137 0.62 -34.27 17.25
CA GLY A 137 1.00 -35.00 18.46
C GLY A 137 2.01 -34.28 19.36
N SER A 138 2.65 -33.20 18.90
CA SER A 138 3.77 -32.54 19.59
C SER A 138 3.37 -31.59 20.74
N GLY A 139 2.07 -31.52 21.06
CA GLY A 139 1.55 -30.72 22.18
C GLY A 139 1.80 -29.22 22.03
N GLU A 140 2.01 -28.51 23.15
CA GLU A 140 2.16 -27.03 23.16
C GLU A 140 3.28 -26.51 22.25
N LYS A 141 4.25 -27.36 21.92
CA LYS A 141 5.35 -27.02 21.01
C LYS A 141 4.89 -26.71 19.60
N SER A 142 3.82 -27.34 19.11
CA SER A 142 3.29 -27.11 17.75
C SER A 142 2.19 -26.05 17.67
N PHE A 143 1.76 -25.48 18.81
CA PHE A 143 0.70 -24.48 18.88
C PHE A 143 1.27 -23.09 18.55
N VAL A 144 0.99 -22.60 17.36
CA VAL A 144 1.59 -21.38 16.81
C VAL A 144 0.57 -20.25 16.74
N ALA A 145 -0.51 -20.43 15.98
CA ALA A 145 -1.57 -19.44 15.81
C ALA A 145 -2.58 -19.47 16.98
N SER A 146 -3.55 -18.55 16.98
CA SER A 146 -4.68 -18.64 17.89
C SER A 146 -5.73 -19.63 17.38
N ASN A 147 -6.30 -20.40 18.32
CA ASN A 147 -7.47 -21.23 18.03
C ASN A 147 -8.81 -20.48 18.13
N ASP A 148 -8.76 -19.18 18.38
CA ASP A 148 -9.91 -18.27 18.34
C ASP A 148 -9.85 -17.43 17.06
N GLU A 149 -10.83 -17.60 16.18
CA GLU A 149 -10.97 -16.86 14.93
C GLU A 149 -11.06 -15.33 15.08
N ARG A 150 -11.27 -14.83 16.31
CA ARG A 150 -11.33 -13.40 16.63
C ARG A 150 -10.01 -12.82 17.09
N VAL A 151 -9.00 -13.67 17.32
CA VAL A 151 -7.70 -13.27 17.84
C VAL A 151 -6.70 -13.28 16.69
N ALA A 152 -6.27 -12.10 16.29
CA ALA A 152 -5.33 -11.94 15.18
C ALA A 152 -3.98 -12.60 15.48
N THR A 153 -3.44 -13.29 14.47
CA THR A 153 -2.08 -13.82 14.42
C THR A 153 -1.37 -13.18 13.24
N VAL A 154 -0.18 -12.64 13.47
CA VAL A 154 0.70 -12.12 12.42
C VAL A 154 2.03 -12.85 12.50
N GLY A 155 2.75 -12.88 11.38
CA GLY A 155 4.08 -13.45 11.38
C GLY A 155 4.93 -12.97 10.23
N LEU A 156 6.22 -13.27 10.32
CA LEU A 156 7.23 -12.96 9.34
C LEU A 156 8.17 -14.16 9.22
N VAL A 157 8.36 -14.65 7.99
CA VAL A 157 9.42 -15.62 7.69
C VAL A 157 10.69 -14.85 7.33
N SER A 158 11.77 -15.08 8.06
CA SER A 158 13.07 -14.47 7.78
C SER A 158 14.22 -15.39 8.19
N SER A 159 15.44 -15.02 7.80
CA SER A 159 16.66 -15.67 8.28
C SER A 159 17.20 -14.91 9.49
N THR A 160 17.77 -15.61 10.48
CA THR A 160 18.35 -14.96 11.67
C THR A 160 19.53 -14.05 11.32
N HIS A 161 20.35 -14.48 10.36
CA HIS A 161 21.43 -13.73 9.71
C HIS A 161 21.58 -14.22 8.25
N PRO A 162 22.43 -13.64 7.39
CA PRO A 162 22.47 -13.95 5.95
C PRO A 162 22.59 -15.44 5.59
N ASP A 163 23.35 -16.21 6.38
CA ASP A 163 23.54 -17.66 6.23
C ASP A 163 22.90 -18.46 7.38
N GLY A 164 22.02 -17.81 8.14
CA GLY A 164 21.41 -18.36 9.34
C GLY A 164 20.18 -19.23 9.04
N GLU A 165 19.63 -19.79 10.11
CA GLU A 165 18.43 -20.62 10.05
C GLU A 165 17.21 -19.81 9.60
N ARG A 166 16.34 -20.45 8.81
CA ARG A 166 15.03 -19.90 8.44
C ARG A 166 14.06 -20.10 9.59
N VAL A 167 13.54 -18.99 10.09
CA VAL A 167 12.64 -18.98 11.24
C VAL A 167 11.37 -18.21 10.92
N LEU A 168 10.32 -18.51 11.68
CA LEU A 168 9.05 -17.82 11.68
C LEU A 168 8.91 -17.03 12.98
N PHE A 169 8.91 -15.71 12.87
CA PHE A 169 8.56 -14.82 13.97
C PHE A 169 7.05 -14.67 14.01
N VAL A 170 6.43 -14.84 15.18
CA VAL A 170 4.98 -14.86 15.37
C VAL A 170 4.59 -13.93 16.50
N GLY A 171 3.60 -13.08 16.23
CA GLY A 171 2.89 -12.29 17.21
C GLY A 171 1.41 -12.68 17.19
N LYS A 172 0.85 -13.08 18.33
CA LYS A 172 -0.59 -13.36 18.45
C LYS A 172 -1.17 -12.80 19.73
N GLY A 173 -2.46 -12.46 19.67
CA GLY A 173 -3.20 -12.18 20.89
C GLY A 173 -3.41 -13.43 21.75
N ASN A 174 -4.06 -13.26 22.90
CA ASN A 174 -4.39 -14.36 23.80
C ASN A 174 -5.91 -14.56 23.90
N GLY A 175 -6.41 -15.66 23.36
CA GLY A 175 -7.77 -16.13 23.55
C GLY A 175 -7.95 -16.92 24.86
N PRO A 176 -9.20 -17.22 25.27
CA PRO A 176 -9.49 -17.93 26.53
C PRO A 176 -8.92 -19.35 26.61
N HIS A 177 -8.63 -19.98 25.48
CA HIS A 177 -8.16 -21.37 25.37
C HIS A 177 -6.83 -21.50 24.64
N ASP A 178 -6.14 -20.38 24.45
CA ASP A 178 -4.78 -20.34 23.92
C ASP A 178 -3.74 -20.77 24.96
N ASN A 179 -2.53 -21.04 24.48
CA ASN A 179 -1.36 -21.32 25.32
C ASN A 179 -0.75 -20.08 25.98
N GLY A 180 -1.30 -18.88 25.76
CA GLY A 180 -0.81 -17.63 26.33
C GLY A 180 0.43 -17.05 25.67
N ILE A 181 1.08 -17.75 24.74
CA ILE A 181 2.29 -17.27 24.08
C ILE A 181 1.92 -16.11 23.15
N ILE A 182 2.44 -14.91 23.45
CA ILE A 182 2.14 -13.69 22.68
C ILE A 182 3.15 -13.50 21.55
N VAL A 183 4.44 -13.68 21.84
CA VAL A 183 5.53 -13.53 20.86
C VAL A 183 6.38 -14.79 20.88
N SER A 184 6.69 -15.33 19.70
CA SER A 184 7.59 -16.49 19.59
C SER A 184 8.32 -16.54 18.25
N THR A 185 9.53 -17.08 18.28
CA THR A 185 10.33 -17.46 17.11
C THR A 185 10.25 -18.98 16.97
N ARG A 186 9.89 -19.47 15.79
CA ARG A 186 9.67 -20.89 15.50
C ARG A 186 10.60 -21.37 14.40
N LEU A 187 11.11 -22.59 14.52
CA LEU A 187 11.91 -23.21 13.45
C LEU A 187 11.02 -23.51 12.23
N LEU A 188 11.57 -23.37 11.03
CA LEU A 188 10.90 -23.86 9.81
C LEU A 188 11.56 -25.13 9.28
N ASP A 189 12.83 -25.34 9.58
CA ASP A 189 13.59 -26.52 9.20
C ASP A 189 13.70 -27.51 10.36
N ARG A 190 13.79 -28.80 10.01
CA ARG A 190 14.09 -29.86 10.97
C ARG A 190 15.59 -29.85 11.24
N ALA A 191 15.98 -29.62 12.49
CA ALA A 191 17.38 -29.56 12.89
C ALA A 191 17.57 -30.16 14.29
N GLU A 192 18.65 -30.91 14.48
CA GLU A 192 19.11 -31.38 15.80
C GLU A 192 18.04 -32.07 16.66
N GLY A 193 17.16 -32.88 16.03
CA GLY A 193 16.09 -33.59 16.73
C GLY A 193 14.87 -32.73 17.08
N ARG A 194 14.81 -31.49 16.57
CA ARG A 194 13.66 -30.57 16.67
C ARG A 194 12.91 -30.55 15.36
N GLU A 195 11.60 -30.51 15.47
CA GLU A 195 10.69 -30.44 14.33
C GLU A 195 10.38 -29.01 13.93
N ALA A 196 9.80 -28.86 12.73
CA ALA A 196 9.29 -27.57 12.29
C ALA A 196 8.19 -27.09 13.24
N PHE A 197 8.11 -25.77 13.40
CA PHE A 197 7.24 -25.03 14.32
C PHE A 197 7.53 -25.18 15.81
N GLU A 198 8.50 -26.00 16.22
CA GLU A 198 8.99 -25.97 17.60
C GLU A 198 9.57 -24.58 17.92
N ALA A 199 9.33 -24.12 19.15
CA ALA A 199 9.85 -22.84 19.62
C ALA A 199 11.38 -22.84 19.58
N TYR A 200 11.96 -21.82 18.93
CA TYR A 200 13.40 -21.63 18.75
C TYR A 200 14.14 -21.58 20.09
N SER A 201 13.49 -21.00 21.09
CA SER A 201 13.97 -20.81 22.46
C SER A 201 12.80 -20.78 23.45
N ASP A 202 13.11 -20.69 24.74
CA ASP A 202 12.09 -20.56 25.77
C ASP A 202 11.33 -19.22 25.64
N HIS A 203 10.01 -19.31 25.52
CA HIS A 203 9.09 -18.19 25.35
C HIS A 203 8.32 -17.86 26.65
N THR A 204 8.72 -18.44 27.79
CA THR A 204 8.12 -18.18 29.11
C THR A 204 8.00 -16.70 29.44
N THR A 205 8.96 -15.89 29.01
CA THR A 205 8.99 -14.43 29.25
C THR A 205 7.87 -13.68 28.49
N PHE A 206 7.39 -14.24 27.37
CA PHE A 206 6.39 -13.62 26.49
C PHE A 206 5.04 -14.35 26.55
N LYS A 207 4.80 -15.06 27.66
CA LYS A 207 3.54 -15.76 27.93
C LYS A 207 2.64 -14.90 28.82
N ALA A 208 1.46 -14.57 28.32
CA ALA A 208 0.42 -13.91 29.10
C ALA A 208 -0.01 -14.81 30.27
N GLY A 209 -0.08 -14.24 31.47
CA GLY A 209 -0.54 -14.98 32.64
C GLY A 209 -2.05 -15.21 32.64
N TYR A 210 -2.50 -16.15 33.48
CA TYR A 210 -3.92 -16.51 33.63
C TYR A 210 -4.84 -15.32 33.99
N LEU A 211 -4.31 -14.29 34.64
CA LEU A 211 -5.03 -13.05 34.99
C LEU A 211 -4.50 -11.85 34.19
N SER A 212 -4.39 -11.99 32.86
CA SER A 212 -3.87 -10.91 32.03
C SER A 212 -4.69 -9.62 32.22
N THR A 213 -4.00 -8.55 32.61
CA THR A 213 -4.56 -7.20 32.81
C THR A 213 -4.85 -6.49 31.49
N ASN A 214 -4.40 -7.05 30.37
CA ASN A 214 -4.58 -6.51 29.03
C ASN A 214 -4.81 -7.61 27.98
N THR A 215 -5.18 -7.19 26.77
CA THR A 215 -5.29 -8.05 25.58
C THR A 215 -4.55 -7.40 24.41
N GLN A 216 -3.95 -8.23 23.55
CA GLN A 216 -3.21 -7.80 22.37
C GLN A 216 -3.98 -8.19 21.10
N GLN A 217 -4.02 -7.28 20.13
CA GLN A 217 -4.54 -7.51 18.77
C GLN A 217 -3.48 -7.10 17.77
N PHE A 218 -2.79 -8.09 17.19
CA PHE A 218 -1.71 -7.84 16.24
C PHE A 218 -2.26 -7.37 14.90
N VAL A 219 -1.52 -6.45 14.28
CA VAL A 219 -1.90 -5.80 13.02
C VAL A 219 -0.91 -6.18 11.93
N ALA A 220 0.39 -6.04 12.17
CA ALA A 220 1.40 -6.32 11.15
C ALA A 220 2.72 -6.78 11.77
N ALA A 221 3.50 -7.50 10.95
CA ALA A 221 4.90 -7.80 11.21
C ALA A 221 5.73 -7.45 9.97
N PHE A 222 6.90 -6.88 10.16
CA PHE A 222 7.82 -6.54 9.08
C PHE A 222 9.26 -6.58 9.59
N GLU A 223 10.22 -6.59 8.67
CA GLU A 223 11.63 -6.47 9.00
C GLU A 223 12.23 -5.16 8.50
N ASP A 224 13.17 -4.63 9.26
CA ASP A 224 14.11 -3.65 8.75
C ASP A 224 15.52 -3.92 9.30
N SER A 225 16.50 -3.91 8.40
CA SER A 225 17.88 -4.23 8.71
C SER A 225 18.00 -5.58 9.45
N VAL A 226 18.59 -5.60 10.64
CA VAL A 226 18.76 -6.79 11.50
C VAL A 226 17.61 -7.02 12.46
N TYR A 227 16.52 -6.25 12.35
CA TYR A 227 15.42 -6.25 13.29
C TYR A 227 14.12 -6.78 12.68
N VAL A 228 13.28 -7.35 13.53
CA VAL A 228 11.87 -7.67 13.28
C VAL A 228 11.02 -6.74 14.12
N PHE A 229 9.92 -6.28 13.54
CA PHE A 229 8.97 -5.38 14.15
C PHE A 229 7.58 -6.00 14.20
N PHE A 230 6.84 -5.67 15.26
CA PHE A 230 5.43 -6.02 15.41
C PHE A 230 4.61 -4.78 15.77
N ILE A 231 3.48 -4.61 15.11
CA ILE A 231 2.48 -3.58 15.44
C ILE A 231 1.26 -4.28 16.03
N PHE A 232 0.82 -3.82 17.19
CA PHE A 232 -0.37 -4.37 17.84
C PHE A 232 -1.09 -3.33 18.68
N ASN A 233 -2.38 -3.54 18.84
CA ASN A 233 -3.21 -2.77 19.77
C ASN A 233 -3.26 -3.50 21.10
N GLN A 234 -2.89 -2.82 22.17
CA GLN A 234 -3.06 -3.28 23.54
C GLN A 234 -4.28 -2.60 24.17
N GLN A 235 -5.19 -3.40 24.71
CA GLN A 235 -6.31 -2.93 25.50
C GLN A 235 -6.08 -3.30 26.97
N ASP A 236 -5.74 -2.30 27.79
CA ASP A 236 -5.67 -2.43 29.23
C ASP A 236 -7.10 -2.53 29.79
N LYS A 237 -7.33 -3.39 30.79
CA LYS A 237 -8.66 -3.60 31.39
C LYS A 237 -8.98 -2.60 32.50
N HIS A 238 -7.96 -2.19 33.28
CA HIS A 238 -8.15 -1.38 34.49
C HIS A 238 -6.98 -0.39 34.70
N PRO A 239 -7.16 0.93 34.44
CA PRO A 239 -8.30 1.52 33.74
C PRO A 239 -8.34 1.07 32.28
N ALA A 240 -9.54 1.10 31.68
CA ALA A 240 -9.70 0.76 30.26
C ALA A 240 -8.95 1.77 29.38
N ARG A 241 -7.90 1.31 28.70
CA ARG A 241 -7.08 2.17 27.82
C ARG A 241 -6.61 1.39 26.60
N ASN A 242 -6.85 1.95 25.42
CA ASN A 242 -6.32 1.41 24.17
C ASN A 242 -5.02 2.14 23.82
N ARG A 243 -3.99 1.38 23.48
CA ARG A 243 -2.68 1.88 23.02
C ARG A 243 -2.29 1.10 21.78
N THR A 244 -1.75 1.79 20.78
CA THR A 244 -1.03 1.12 19.70
C THR A 244 0.44 1.05 20.10
N LEU A 245 1.04 -0.13 19.99
CA LEU A 245 2.44 -0.40 20.33
C LEU A 245 3.20 -0.85 19.08
N LEU A 246 4.44 -0.40 18.98
CA LEU A 246 5.43 -0.91 18.04
C LEU A 246 6.53 -1.61 18.84
N ALA A 247 6.64 -2.92 18.69
CA ALA A 247 7.71 -3.73 19.25
C ALA A 247 8.80 -4.00 18.21
N ARG A 248 10.03 -4.17 18.68
CA ARG A 248 11.22 -4.48 17.89
C ARG A 248 12.09 -5.49 18.62
N MET A 249 12.67 -6.43 17.88
CA MET A 249 13.69 -7.36 18.36
C MET A 249 14.74 -7.63 17.27
N CYS A 250 15.96 -7.99 17.65
CA CYS A 250 16.95 -8.51 16.72
C CYS A 250 16.51 -9.88 16.16
N LYS A 251 16.86 -10.14 14.90
CA LYS A 251 16.63 -11.44 14.25
C LYS A 251 17.45 -12.55 14.90
N ASP A 252 18.71 -12.25 15.22
CA ASP A 252 19.64 -13.17 15.88
C ASP A 252 19.69 -12.91 17.39
N ASP A 253 18.58 -13.21 18.06
CA ASP A 253 18.46 -13.09 19.51
C ASP A 253 17.57 -14.23 20.07
N PRO A 254 18.13 -15.42 20.34
CA PRO A 254 17.38 -16.54 20.90
C PRO A 254 16.75 -16.19 22.25
N SER A 255 17.32 -15.28 23.03
CA SER A 255 16.88 -15.02 24.39
C SER A 255 15.94 -13.82 24.50
N TYR A 256 15.63 -13.15 23.39
CA TYR A 256 14.80 -11.94 23.31
C TYR A 256 15.29 -10.79 24.21
N TYR A 257 16.59 -10.72 24.49
CA TYR A 257 17.19 -9.62 25.26
C TYR A 257 17.04 -8.26 24.57
N SER A 258 16.89 -8.26 23.25
CA SER A 258 16.71 -7.09 22.39
C SER A 258 15.27 -6.56 22.35
N TYR A 259 14.30 -7.26 22.95
CA TYR A 259 12.89 -6.89 22.89
C TYR A 259 12.66 -5.50 23.51
N VAL A 260 12.21 -4.57 22.67
CA VAL A 260 11.77 -3.24 23.08
C VAL A 260 10.42 -2.90 22.46
N GLU A 261 9.52 -2.28 23.21
CA GLU A 261 8.24 -1.77 22.70
C GLU A 261 8.00 -0.31 23.12
N MET A 262 7.33 0.46 22.27
CA MET A 262 6.96 1.85 22.56
C MET A 262 5.60 2.23 21.98
N ASP A 263 5.00 3.30 22.52
CA ASP A 263 3.73 3.86 22.03
C ASP A 263 3.87 4.40 20.60
N LEU A 264 2.83 4.20 19.80
CA LEU A 264 2.66 4.81 18.49
C LEU A 264 1.35 5.58 18.47
N GLN A 265 1.40 6.88 18.18
CA GLN A 265 0.24 7.76 18.23
C GLN A 265 0.07 8.51 16.92
N CYS A 266 -1.19 8.62 16.48
CA CYS A 266 -1.58 9.42 15.33
C CYS A 266 -2.56 10.49 15.84
N GLN A 267 -2.14 11.75 15.87
CA GLN A 267 -2.91 12.83 16.49
C GLN A 267 -2.77 14.13 15.68
N ASP A 268 -3.89 14.83 15.52
CA ASP A 268 -3.89 16.18 14.96
C ASP A 268 -3.58 17.22 16.06
N PRO A 269 -2.46 17.96 15.98
CA PRO A 269 -2.06 18.94 16.99
C PRO A 269 -2.94 20.20 16.99
N SER A 270 -3.71 20.44 15.91
CA SER A 270 -4.65 21.56 15.84
C SER A 270 -5.96 21.28 16.59
N ASP A 271 -6.22 20.02 16.93
CA ASP A 271 -7.38 19.64 17.72
C ASP A 271 -7.12 19.80 19.22
N SER A 272 -7.48 20.98 19.72
CA SER A 272 -7.50 21.33 21.16
C SER A 272 -8.31 20.38 22.04
N GLN A 273 -9.13 19.49 21.48
CA GLN A 273 -9.92 18.48 22.21
C GLN A 273 -9.25 17.10 22.30
N GLY A 274 -8.05 16.93 21.72
CA GLY A 274 -7.24 15.71 21.90
C GLY A 274 -7.84 14.46 21.27
N SER A 275 -8.50 14.56 20.10
CA SER A 275 -9.12 13.41 19.45
C SER A 275 -8.11 12.56 18.67
N ALA A 276 -7.18 11.94 19.41
CA ALA A 276 -6.19 11.02 18.85
C ALA A 276 -6.86 9.80 18.19
N PHE A 277 -6.27 9.32 17.10
CA PHE A 277 -6.62 8.04 16.51
C PHE A 277 -5.90 6.93 17.30
N GLY A 278 -6.64 6.18 18.11
CA GLY A 278 -6.08 5.33 19.15
C GLY A 278 -5.81 3.87 18.76
N THR A 279 -6.39 3.40 17.65
CA THR A 279 -6.34 1.98 17.25
C THR A 279 -5.80 1.85 15.83
N CYS A 280 -4.66 1.19 15.67
CA CYS A 280 -4.12 0.86 14.35
C CYS A 280 -4.92 -0.28 13.70
N LEU A 281 -5.31 -0.13 12.44
CA LEU A 281 -6.12 -1.08 11.69
C LEU A 281 -5.34 -1.79 10.58
N ALA A 282 -4.34 -1.14 10.01
CA ALA A 282 -3.50 -1.68 8.95
C ALA A 282 -2.19 -0.90 8.88
N ALA A 283 -1.13 -1.56 8.42
CA ALA A 283 0.18 -0.93 8.27
C ALA A 283 0.91 -1.47 7.03
N SER A 284 1.77 -0.63 6.45
CA SER A 284 2.58 -0.94 5.28
C SER A 284 3.91 -0.18 5.36
N VAL A 285 4.99 -0.82 4.93
CA VAL A 285 6.32 -0.19 4.85
C VAL A 285 6.66 0.02 3.38
N ALA A 286 7.14 1.21 3.04
CA ALA A 286 7.58 1.54 1.69
C ALA A 286 8.89 2.34 1.69
N THR A 287 9.53 2.39 0.53
CA THR A 287 10.81 3.10 0.31
C THR A 287 10.61 4.15 -0.79
N PRO A 288 9.95 5.29 -0.50
CA PRO A 288 9.70 6.33 -1.50
C PRO A 288 10.95 7.10 -1.92
N GLY A 289 12.10 6.88 -1.29
CA GLY A 289 13.37 7.53 -1.61
C GLY A 289 14.54 6.80 -0.98
N ALA A 290 15.48 7.54 -0.37
CA ALA A 290 16.65 6.93 0.28
C ALA A 290 16.32 6.22 1.61
N GLY A 291 15.17 6.51 2.22
CA GLY A 291 14.74 5.97 3.52
C GLY A 291 13.48 5.12 3.45
N LYS A 292 13.33 4.21 4.42
CA LYS A 292 12.10 3.44 4.63
C LYS A 292 11.17 4.14 5.59
N VAL A 293 9.87 4.05 5.32
CA VAL A 293 8.82 4.70 6.08
C VAL A 293 7.73 3.69 6.40
N LEU A 294 7.30 3.68 7.66
CA LEU A 294 6.12 2.95 8.12
C LEU A 294 4.88 3.84 7.95
N TYR A 295 3.90 3.37 7.19
CA TYR A 295 2.59 3.98 7.05
C TYR A 295 1.57 3.15 7.83
N ALA A 296 0.78 3.81 8.66
CA ALA A 296 -0.22 3.13 9.49
C ALA A 296 -1.56 3.87 9.46
N VAL A 297 -2.62 3.10 9.25
CA VAL A 297 -4.00 3.55 9.31
C VAL A 297 -4.51 3.37 10.72
N PHE A 298 -5.02 4.44 11.32
CA PHE A 298 -5.62 4.43 12.64
C PHE A 298 -7.09 4.79 12.58
N SER A 299 -7.88 4.28 13.51
CA SER A 299 -9.27 4.68 13.72
C SER A 299 -9.46 5.49 14.99
N ARG A 300 -10.44 6.38 14.95
CA ARG A 300 -10.98 7.11 16.07
C ARG A 300 -12.39 6.60 16.37
N ASP A 301 -12.65 6.30 17.63
CA ASP A 301 -13.94 5.78 18.08
C ASP A 301 -15.03 6.87 18.04
N GLY A 302 -16.28 6.46 17.82
CA GLY A 302 -17.44 7.37 17.78
C GLY A 302 -17.80 8.04 19.11
N ARG A 303 -17.17 7.63 20.23
CA ARG A 303 -17.31 8.28 21.54
C ARG A 303 -16.35 9.47 21.73
N SER A 304 -15.36 9.62 20.85
CA SER A 304 -14.47 10.77 20.84
C SER A 304 -15.20 12.01 20.33
N SER A 305 -14.79 13.20 20.79
CA SER A 305 -15.50 14.46 20.50
C SER A 305 -15.63 14.79 19.00
N GLY A 306 -14.73 14.26 18.16
CA GLY A 306 -14.79 14.38 16.70
C GLY A 306 -15.60 13.31 15.96
N GLY A 307 -16.22 12.35 16.64
CA GLY A 307 -16.96 11.24 16.02
C GLY A 307 -16.07 10.20 15.30
N PRO A 308 -16.66 9.16 14.69
CA PRO A 308 -15.91 8.08 14.07
C PRO A 308 -15.14 8.57 12.83
N GLY A 309 -13.90 8.11 12.69
CA GLY A 309 -13.08 8.46 11.54
C GLY A 309 -11.80 7.64 11.46
N ALA A 310 -11.08 7.79 10.36
CA ALA A 310 -9.80 7.16 10.13
C ALA A 310 -8.73 8.18 9.72
N GLY A 311 -7.49 7.91 10.12
CA GLY A 311 -6.32 8.73 9.83
C GLY A 311 -5.17 7.87 9.30
N LEU A 312 -4.46 8.36 8.28
CA LEU A 312 -3.21 7.75 7.80
C LEU A 312 -2.03 8.57 8.35
N CYS A 313 -1.17 7.94 9.13
CA CYS A 313 0.06 8.54 9.65
C CYS A 313 1.29 7.85 9.06
N MET A 314 2.41 8.58 9.01
CA MET A 314 3.71 8.03 8.59
C MET A 314 4.76 8.20 9.68
N PHE A 315 5.67 7.23 9.78
CA PHE A 315 6.76 7.17 10.76
C PHE A 315 8.03 6.75 10.02
N PRO A 316 8.98 7.67 9.79
CA PRO A 316 10.29 7.32 9.23
C PRO A 316 10.99 6.26 10.10
N LEU A 317 11.53 5.20 9.50
CA LEU A 317 12.11 4.10 10.29
C LEU A 317 13.42 4.50 11.00
N ASP A 318 14.17 5.44 10.46
CA ASP A 318 15.33 6.03 11.12
C ASP A 318 14.95 6.74 12.43
N GLU A 319 13.85 7.50 12.46
CA GLU A 319 13.29 8.09 13.68
C GLU A 319 12.79 7.01 14.66
N VAL A 320 12.17 5.94 14.15
CA VAL A 320 11.75 4.78 14.95
C VAL A 320 12.96 4.14 15.64
N HIS A 321 14.02 3.85 14.88
CA HIS A 321 15.26 3.28 15.41
C HIS A 321 15.89 4.20 16.46
N ALA A 322 16.04 5.48 16.14
CA ALA A 322 16.63 6.47 17.04
C ALA A 322 15.85 6.60 18.35
N LYS A 323 14.50 6.63 18.28
CA LYS A 323 13.66 6.72 19.47
C LYS A 323 13.73 5.46 20.34
N MET A 324 13.74 4.28 19.73
CA MET A 324 13.90 3.03 20.47
C MET A 324 15.26 2.92 21.14
N GLU A 325 16.35 3.34 20.48
CA GLU A 325 17.67 3.40 21.10
C GLU A 325 17.75 4.45 22.22
N ALA A 326 17.14 5.62 22.03
CA ALA A 326 17.06 6.65 23.07
C ALA A 326 16.33 6.13 24.31
N ASN A 327 15.25 5.37 24.14
CA ASN A 327 14.53 4.72 25.22
C ASN A 327 15.39 3.69 25.96
N ARG A 328 16.12 2.84 25.24
CA ARG A 328 17.07 1.88 25.83
C ARG A 328 18.15 2.59 26.64
N ASN A 329 18.79 3.60 26.05
CA ASN A 329 19.80 4.42 26.71
C ASN A 329 19.28 5.04 28.00
N THR A 330 18.12 5.69 27.93
CA THR A 330 17.52 6.37 29.07
C THR A 330 17.19 5.40 30.19
N CYS A 331 16.68 4.20 29.90
CA CYS A 331 16.47 3.18 30.93
C CYS A 331 17.80 2.65 31.50
N TYR A 332 18.82 2.39 30.68
CA TYR A 332 20.07 1.79 31.14
C TYR A 332 20.89 2.74 32.03
N THR A 333 20.95 4.02 31.67
CA THR A 333 21.77 5.02 32.38
C THR A 333 20.97 5.84 33.40
N GLY A 334 19.65 5.74 33.39
CA GLY A 334 18.76 6.51 34.27
C GLY A 334 18.87 6.10 35.74
N THR A 335 18.05 6.73 36.58
CA THR A 335 17.82 6.26 37.96
C THR A 335 16.51 5.49 38.02
N ARG A 336 16.42 4.55 38.97
CA ARG A 336 15.24 3.70 39.14
C ARG A 336 13.96 4.51 39.35
N GLU A 337 14.05 5.62 40.07
CA GLU A 337 12.93 6.49 40.40
C GLU A 337 12.49 7.34 39.21
N ALA A 338 13.41 7.83 38.38
CA ALA A 338 13.10 8.65 37.20
C ALA A 338 12.42 7.85 36.08
N GLY A 339 12.73 6.55 35.97
CA GLY A 339 12.19 5.69 34.92
C GLY A 339 10.81 5.09 35.20
N ARG A 340 10.29 5.18 36.43
CA ARG A 340 9.15 4.37 36.89
C ARG A 340 7.81 4.65 36.19
N GLU A 341 7.57 5.88 35.75
CA GLU A 341 6.34 6.23 35.02
C GLU A 341 6.46 5.97 33.52
N THR A 342 7.68 6.00 32.99
CA THR A 342 7.96 5.90 31.55
C THR A 342 8.16 4.45 31.12
N PHE A 343 8.95 3.69 31.87
CA PHE A 343 9.33 2.32 31.52
C PHE A 343 8.53 1.29 32.31
N TYR A 344 8.24 0.17 31.65
CA TYR A 344 7.57 -0.97 32.26
C TYR A 344 8.14 -2.27 31.73
N LYS A 345 7.86 -3.38 32.42
CA LYS A 345 8.20 -4.72 31.95
C LYS A 345 6.99 -5.31 31.23
N PRO A 346 7.06 -5.59 29.91
CA PRO A 346 5.98 -6.24 29.19
C PRO A 346 5.61 -7.59 29.82
N PHE A 347 4.33 -7.95 29.70
CA PHE A 347 3.71 -9.21 30.15
C PHE A 347 3.69 -9.47 31.67
N HIS A 348 4.79 -9.25 32.43
CA HIS A 348 4.82 -9.40 33.89
C HIS A 348 5.91 -8.57 34.59
N GLY A 349 5.59 -8.00 35.76
CA GLY A 349 6.54 -7.46 36.73
C GLY A 349 6.89 -5.97 36.57
N GLU A 350 7.85 -5.50 37.37
CA GLU A 350 8.46 -4.17 37.23
C GLU A 350 9.80 -4.29 36.50
N ILE A 351 10.15 -3.29 35.70
CA ILE A 351 11.46 -3.20 35.05
C ILE A 351 12.41 -2.40 35.95
N GLN A 352 13.65 -2.87 36.09
CA GLN A 352 14.67 -2.18 36.88
C GLN A 352 15.58 -1.40 35.92
N CYS A 353 15.34 -0.09 35.81
CA CYS A 353 16.21 0.82 35.07
C CYS A 353 17.35 1.35 35.96
N GLY A 354 18.46 1.69 35.32
CA GLY A 354 19.64 2.32 35.93
C GLY A 354 20.74 1.35 36.35
N GLY A 355 21.90 1.91 36.69
CA GLY A 355 23.07 1.16 37.16
C GLY A 355 24.06 0.72 36.08
N HIS A 356 23.84 1.11 34.82
CA HIS A 356 24.75 0.80 33.71
C HIS A 356 25.53 2.02 33.22
N VAL A 357 26.70 1.78 32.65
CA VAL A 357 27.58 2.82 32.09
C VAL A 357 26.98 3.46 30.84
N LEU A 358 27.33 4.72 30.58
CA LEU A 358 27.03 5.39 29.30
C LEU A 358 27.61 4.55 28.14
N GLY A 359 26.83 4.42 27.07
CA GLY A 359 27.22 3.60 25.90
C GLY A 359 26.93 2.10 26.02
N ALA A 360 26.26 1.64 27.10
CA ALA A 360 25.89 0.23 27.23
C ALA A 360 24.97 -0.26 26.11
N SER A 361 24.01 0.55 25.64
CA SER A 361 23.11 0.16 24.54
C SER A 361 23.84 -0.01 23.21
N GLU A 362 24.89 0.80 22.98
CA GLU A 362 25.74 0.77 21.78
C GLU A 362 26.70 -0.43 21.82
N SER A 363 27.23 -0.74 23.00
CA SER A 363 28.10 -1.90 23.23
C SER A 363 27.33 -3.22 23.10
N PHE A 364 26.04 -3.21 23.43
CA PHE A 364 25.14 -4.36 23.37
C PHE A 364 23.90 -4.03 22.52
N PRO A 365 24.02 -3.95 21.19
CA PRO A 365 22.92 -3.52 20.31
C PRO A 365 21.69 -4.43 20.39
N CYS A 366 21.89 -5.74 20.57
CA CYS A 366 20.81 -6.72 20.77
C CYS A 366 20.56 -7.06 22.25
N GLY A 367 20.98 -6.20 23.18
CA GLY A 367 20.82 -6.44 24.61
C GLY A 367 21.71 -7.57 25.15
N SER A 368 21.50 -7.93 26.41
CA SER A 368 22.22 -8.99 27.12
C SER A 368 21.48 -9.35 28.41
N GLU A 369 21.79 -10.51 29.00
CA GLU A 369 21.14 -11.03 30.21
C GLU A 369 21.25 -10.10 31.44
N HIS A 370 22.27 -9.25 31.48
CA HIS A 370 22.55 -8.34 32.59
C HIS A 370 21.90 -6.96 32.38
N LEU A 371 21.30 -6.71 31.22
CA LEU A 371 20.63 -5.46 30.90
C LEU A 371 19.12 -5.57 31.17
N PRO A 372 18.40 -4.45 31.31
CA PRO A 372 16.95 -4.46 31.44
C PRO A 372 16.25 -5.03 30.19
N TYR A 373 15.52 -6.15 30.33
CA TYR A 373 14.65 -6.75 29.31
C TYR A 373 13.47 -7.54 29.95
N PRO A 374 12.40 -7.84 29.19
CA PRO A 374 11.94 -7.05 28.04
C PRO A 374 11.64 -5.61 28.45
N LEU A 375 11.85 -4.65 27.55
CA LEU A 375 11.71 -3.22 27.84
C LEU A 375 10.48 -2.61 27.15
N GLY A 376 9.53 -2.08 27.91
CA GLY A 376 8.45 -1.26 27.38
C GLY A 376 8.62 0.22 27.74
N SER A 377 8.28 1.12 26.83
CA SER A 377 8.31 2.58 27.04
C SER A 377 6.96 3.21 26.69
N ARG A 378 6.47 4.11 27.56
CA ARG A 378 5.33 5.00 27.25
C ARG A 378 5.75 6.22 26.44
N ASP A 379 7.05 6.50 26.39
CA ASP A 379 7.62 7.57 25.57
C ASP A 379 7.86 7.05 24.16
N GLY A 380 6.90 7.33 23.28
CA GLY A 380 6.80 6.80 21.93
C GLY A 380 6.92 7.87 20.84
N LEU A 381 6.41 7.55 19.65
CA LEU A 381 6.32 8.49 18.53
C LEU A 381 4.88 8.96 18.31
N THR A 382 4.74 10.26 18.08
CA THR A 382 3.46 10.89 17.73
C THR A 382 3.60 11.55 16.36
N ALA A 383 2.78 11.11 15.40
CA ALA A 383 2.73 11.67 14.05
C ALA A 383 1.42 12.43 13.81
N THR A 384 1.50 13.41 12.93
CA THR A 384 0.31 14.10 12.42
C THR A 384 -0.29 13.32 11.24
N PRO A 385 -1.63 13.20 11.16
CA PRO A 385 -2.27 12.46 10.09
C PRO A 385 -2.09 13.18 8.74
N LEU A 386 -1.51 12.49 7.76
CA LEU A 386 -1.39 12.93 6.37
C LEU A 386 -2.75 13.03 5.69
N LEU A 387 -3.65 12.11 6.03
CA LEU A 387 -5.00 11.99 5.50
C LEU A 387 -5.98 11.74 6.64
N GLN A 388 -7.11 12.43 6.63
CA GLN A 388 -8.23 12.17 7.55
C GLN A 388 -9.52 11.92 6.76
N ARG A 389 -10.32 10.96 7.23
CA ARG A 389 -11.63 10.61 6.67
C ARG A 389 -12.65 10.48 7.80
N GLY A 390 -13.62 11.38 7.84
CA GLY A 390 -14.75 11.30 8.78
C GLY A 390 -15.81 10.33 8.28
N GLY A 391 -16.39 9.52 9.19
CA GLY A 391 -17.51 8.62 8.89
C GLY A 391 -17.19 7.39 8.03
N LEU A 392 -16.00 7.30 7.44
CA LEU A 392 -15.54 6.16 6.64
C LEU A 392 -14.33 5.49 7.29
N ASN A 393 -14.44 4.20 7.57
CA ASN A 393 -13.34 3.42 8.12
C ASN A 393 -12.42 2.94 6.99
N LEU A 394 -11.14 3.27 7.13
CA LEU A 394 -10.07 2.68 6.34
C LEU A 394 -9.66 1.35 6.98
N THR A 395 -9.51 0.30 6.18
CA THR A 395 -9.41 -1.09 6.65
C THR A 395 -8.18 -1.83 6.17
N ALA A 396 -7.49 -1.28 5.16
CA ALA A 396 -6.26 -1.81 4.59
C ALA A 396 -5.41 -0.67 4.06
N VAL A 397 -4.10 -0.86 4.02
CA VAL A 397 -3.16 0.05 3.36
C VAL A 397 -2.05 -0.74 2.72
N THR A 398 -1.69 -0.37 1.49
CA THR A 398 -0.38 -0.68 0.91
C THR A 398 0.18 0.57 0.26
N VAL A 399 1.47 0.82 0.45
CA VAL A 399 2.17 1.97 -0.11
C VAL A 399 3.25 1.50 -1.05
N THR A 400 3.44 2.22 -2.14
CA THR A 400 4.50 1.98 -3.11
C THR A 400 5.16 3.29 -3.52
N ALA A 401 6.27 3.18 -4.24
CA ALA A 401 7.08 4.29 -4.69
C ALA A 401 7.15 4.30 -6.21
N GLU A 402 6.81 5.44 -6.81
CA GLU A 402 6.93 5.68 -8.25
C GLU A 402 7.76 6.95 -8.46
N ASN A 403 8.91 6.83 -9.14
CA ASN A 403 9.82 7.96 -9.41
C ASN A 403 10.17 8.82 -8.18
N GLY A 404 10.37 8.19 -7.02
CA GLY A 404 10.67 8.92 -5.78
C GLY A 404 9.44 9.49 -5.04
N HIS A 405 8.23 9.14 -5.49
CA HIS A 405 6.99 9.60 -4.89
C HIS A 405 6.20 8.45 -4.26
N ALA A 406 5.66 8.69 -3.06
CA ALA A 406 4.82 7.72 -2.36
C ALA A 406 3.37 7.74 -2.87
N VAL A 407 2.84 6.56 -3.16
CA VAL A 407 1.42 6.37 -3.51
C VAL A 407 0.82 5.31 -2.58
N ALA A 408 -0.22 5.70 -1.85
CA ALA A 408 -0.98 4.83 -0.97
C ALA A 408 -2.27 4.32 -1.64
N PHE A 409 -2.51 3.03 -1.51
CA PHE A 409 -3.79 2.38 -1.81
C PHE A 409 -4.46 2.02 -0.49
N LEU A 410 -5.66 2.56 -0.27
CA LEU A 410 -6.40 2.41 0.98
C LEU A 410 -7.69 1.64 0.74
N GLY A 411 -7.84 0.51 1.44
CA GLY A 411 -9.10 -0.23 1.47
C GLY A 411 -10.11 0.40 2.42
N THR A 412 -11.39 0.37 2.07
CA THR A 412 -12.46 0.95 2.87
C THR A 412 -13.46 -0.11 3.35
N SER A 413 -14.21 0.22 4.40
CA SER A 413 -15.27 -0.64 4.94
C SER A 413 -16.47 -0.81 3.99
N ASP A 414 -16.68 0.10 3.05
CA ASP A 414 -17.77 0.07 2.05
C ASP A 414 -17.36 -0.53 0.69
N GLY A 415 -16.11 -1.01 0.58
CA GLY A 415 -15.65 -1.81 -0.56
C GLY A 415 -15.04 -1.02 -1.71
N ARG A 416 -14.37 0.08 -1.38
CA ARG A 416 -13.60 0.90 -2.31
C ARG A 416 -12.10 0.78 -2.04
N ILE A 417 -11.32 1.04 -3.08
CA ILE A 417 -9.89 1.32 -2.99
C ILE A 417 -9.69 2.79 -3.32
N LEU A 418 -9.18 3.56 -2.37
CA LEU A 418 -8.78 4.96 -2.59
C LEU A 418 -7.31 4.99 -3.03
N LYS A 419 -7.00 5.82 -4.01
CA LYS A 419 -5.64 6.09 -4.47
C LYS A 419 -5.23 7.48 -4.02
N VAL A 420 -4.15 7.54 -3.24
CA VAL A 420 -3.72 8.77 -2.57
C VAL A 420 -2.25 9.01 -2.86
N TYR A 421 -1.95 10.18 -3.40
CA TYR A 421 -0.58 10.67 -3.52
C TYR A 421 -0.14 11.25 -2.18
N LEU A 422 1.03 10.84 -1.70
CA LEU A 422 1.63 11.36 -0.47
C LEU A 422 2.81 12.24 -0.86
N ALA A 423 2.65 13.54 -0.71
CA ALA A 423 3.63 14.53 -1.11
C ALA A 423 4.80 14.59 -0.11
N PRO A 424 6.04 14.88 -0.56
CA PRO A 424 7.19 15.02 0.33
C PRO A 424 7.07 16.15 1.36
N ASP A 425 6.20 17.13 1.12
CA ASP A 425 5.92 18.25 2.04
C ASP A 425 4.97 17.87 3.19
N GLY A 426 4.55 16.60 3.27
CA GLY A 426 3.64 16.09 4.28
C GLY A 426 2.15 16.28 3.93
N THR A 427 1.83 16.80 2.75
CA THR A 427 0.44 16.87 2.27
C THR A 427 0.00 15.58 1.58
N SER A 428 -1.31 15.36 1.45
CA SER A 428 -1.86 14.23 0.69
C SER A 428 -3.02 14.65 -0.20
N GLU A 429 -3.17 13.97 -1.33
CA GLU A 429 -4.24 14.22 -2.29
C GLU A 429 -4.81 12.91 -2.83
N GLU A 430 -6.13 12.72 -2.68
CA GLU A 430 -6.84 11.63 -3.34
C GLU A 430 -7.05 11.98 -4.81
N TYR A 431 -6.50 11.17 -5.72
CA TYR A 431 -6.64 11.39 -7.17
C TYR A 431 -7.54 10.34 -7.83
N GLY A 432 -7.91 9.27 -7.11
CA GLY A 432 -8.75 8.22 -7.67
C GLY A 432 -9.43 7.34 -6.62
N SER A 433 -10.55 6.73 -7.02
CA SER A 433 -11.33 5.85 -6.15
C SER A 433 -12.01 4.77 -6.99
N ILE A 434 -11.74 3.51 -6.68
CA ILE A 434 -12.26 2.34 -7.40
C ILE A 434 -13.26 1.61 -6.51
N LEU A 435 -14.50 1.44 -6.97
CA LEU A 435 -15.47 0.57 -6.32
C LEU A 435 -15.18 -0.89 -6.71
N VAL A 436 -14.86 -1.72 -5.73
CA VAL A 436 -14.47 -3.13 -5.94
C VAL A 436 -15.65 -4.06 -5.69
N ASP A 437 -16.29 -3.96 -4.52
CA ASP A 437 -17.50 -4.71 -4.20
C ASP A 437 -18.36 -3.91 -3.22
N ILE A 438 -19.51 -3.44 -3.68
CA ILE A 438 -20.35 -2.50 -2.94
C ILE A 438 -20.75 -3.03 -1.56
N ASN A 439 -20.59 -2.21 -0.53
CA ASN A 439 -20.92 -2.50 0.86
C ASN A 439 -20.19 -3.72 1.44
N LYS A 440 -19.07 -4.14 0.85
CA LYS A 440 -18.22 -5.20 1.39
C LYS A 440 -16.86 -4.67 1.76
N ARG A 441 -16.53 -4.78 3.04
CA ARG A 441 -15.23 -4.39 3.59
C ARG A 441 -14.08 -5.02 2.80
N ILE A 442 -13.12 -4.18 2.42
CA ILE A 442 -11.80 -4.63 1.96
C ILE A 442 -11.05 -5.22 3.16
N LYS A 443 -10.62 -6.47 3.04
CA LYS A 443 -9.79 -7.18 4.03
C LYS A 443 -8.40 -6.55 4.09
N GLN A 444 -7.71 -6.75 5.20
CA GLN A 444 -6.45 -6.06 5.51
C GLN A 444 -5.34 -6.38 4.50
N ASP A 445 -5.29 -7.62 4.00
CA ASP A 445 -4.30 -8.06 3.01
C ASP A 445 -4.59 -7.42 1.65
N LEU A 446 -3.80 -6.39 1.35
CA LEU A 446 -3.82 -5.64 0.11
C LEU A 446 -2.42 -5.73 -0.50
N ALA A 447 -2.24 -6.58 -1.51
CA ALA A 447 -0.92 -6.98 -1.99
C ALA A 447 -0.62 -6.41 -3.38
N LEU A 448 0.63 -6.06 -3.64
CA LEU A 448 1.10 -5.67 -4.97
C LEU A 448 1.71 -6.88 -5.68
N SER A 449 1.58 -6.94 -7.00
CA SER A 449 2.37 -7.86 -7.84
C SER A 449 3.85 -7.50 -7.75
N GLY A 450 4.77 -8.45 -7.93
CA GLY A 450 6.22 -8.20 -7.85
C GLY A 450 6.75 -7.13 -8.82
N ASN A 451 6.11 -6.92 -9.97
CA ASN A 451 6.45 -5.84 -10.91
C ASN A 451 5.67 -4.53 -10.67
N LEU A 452 4.94 -4.42 -9.55
CA LEU A 452 4.16 -3.25 -9.13
C LEU A 452 3.15 -2.74 -10.18
N SER A 453 2.66 -3.63 -11.05
CA SER A 453 1.67 -3.31 -12.09
C SER A 453 0.22 -3.54 -11.64
N SER A 454 0.02 -4.49 -10.74
CA SER A 454 -1.29 -4.96 -10.29
C SER A 454 -1.39 -4.91 -8.76
N LEU A 455 -2.58 -4.55 -8.29
CA LEU A 455 -2.99 -4.56 -6.89
C LEU A 455 -4.04 -5.66 -6.70
N TYR A 456 -3.82 -6.53 -5.74
CA TYR A 456 -4.77 -7.58 -5.36
C TYR A 456 -5.49 -7.17 -4.08
N ALA A 457 -6.81 -7.05 -4.18
CA ALA A 457 -7.70 -6.71 -3.07
C ALA A 457 -8.65 -7.87 -2.78
N MET A 458 -8.97 -8.06 -1.50
CA MET A 458 -9.80 -9.17 -1.04
C MET A 458 -11.00 -8.66 -0.25
N THR A 459 -12.16 -9.28 -0.45
CA THR A 459 -13.35 -9.12 0.39
C THR A 459 -13.67 -10.44 1.09
N GLN A 460 -14.84 -10.56 1.73
CA GLN A 460 -15.21 -11.79 2.41
C GLN A 460 -15.26 -13.02 1.47
N ASP A 461 -15.62 -12.88 0.19
CA ASP A 461 -15.84 -14.02 -0.72
C ASP A 461 -15.14 -13.90 -2.07
N LYS A 462 -14.39 -12.82 -2.33
CA LYS A 462 -13.75 -12.57 -3.63
C LYS A 462 -12.35 -11.98 -3.50
N VAL A 463 -11.53 -12.26 -4.52
CA VAL A 463 -10.27 -11.58 -4.78
C VAL A 463 -10.37 -10.86 -6.11
N PHE A 464 -9.85 -9.63 -6.17
CA PHE A 464 -9.89 -8.75 -7.32
C PHE A 464 -8.48 -8.35 -7.69
N ARG A 465 -8.19 -8.33 -8.99
CA ARG A 465 -6.96 -7.74 -9.53
C ARG A 465 -7.28 -6.40 -10.16
N LEU A 466 -6.58 -5.37 -9.73
CA LEU A 466 -6.76 -3.99 -10.16
C LEU A 466 -5.46 -3.47 -10.80
N PRO A 467 -5.51 -2.77 -11.93
CA PRO A 467 -4.33 -2.08 -12.43
C PRO A 467 -3.96 -0.92 -11.50
N VAL A 468 -2.67 -0.81 -11.20
CA VAL A 468 -2.12 0.28 -10.38
C VAL A 468 -2.35 1.64 -11.06
N GLN A 469 -2.21 1.70 -12.38
CA GLN A 469 -2.46 2.88 -13.22
C GLN A 469 -3.14 2.50 -14.54
N GLU A 470 -3.75 3.50 -15.19
CA GLU A 470 -4.33 3.35 -16.53
C GLU A 470 -3.98 4.55 -17.44
N CYS A 471 -2.72 4.97 -17.45
CA CYS A 471 -2.22 6.15 -18.17
C CYS A 471 -2.64 6.15 -19.64
N LEU A 472 -2.54 5.00 -20.33
CA LEU A 472 -2.93 4.87 -21.74
C LEU A 472 -4.42 5.11 -22.01
N SER A 473 -5.27 5.16 -20.98
CA SER A 473 -6.68 5.53 -21.12
C SER A 473 -6.88 7.03 -21.36
N TYR A 474 -5.88 7.86 -21.02
CA TYR A 474 -5.90 9.29 -21.27
C TYR A 474 -5.33 9.59 -22.66
N LEU A 475 -6.22 9.98 -23.57
CA LEU A 475 -5.91 10.08 -25.00
C LEU A 475 -5.30 11.42 -25.41
N THR A 476 -5.37 12.43 -24.53
CA THR A 476 -4.81 13.77 -24.79
C THR A 476 -3.97 14.24 -23.61
N CYS A 477 -3.04 15.17 -23.88
CA CYS A 477 -2.22 15.75 -22.81
C CYS A 477 -3.08 16.36 -21.70
N ALA A 478 -4.16 17.06 -22.06
CA ALA A 478 -5.08 17.64 -21.09
C ALA A 478 -5.72 16.56 -20.19
N GLN A 479 -6.20 15.44 -20.75
CA GLN A 479 -6.73 14.34 -19.96
C GLN A 479 -5.67 13.70 -19.05
N CYS A 480 -4.45 13.52 -19.56
CA CYS A 480 -3.32 12.96 -18.81
C CYS A 480 -2.95 13.85 -17.63
N ARG A 481 -2.83 15.16 -17.88
CA ARG A 481 -2.58 16.19 -16.88
C ARG A 481 -3.68 16.26 -15.83
N ASP A 482 -4.94 16.30 -16.27
CA ASP A 482 -6.09 16.46 -15.39
C ASP A 482 -6.36 15.21 -14.54
N SER A 483 -5.81 14.04 -14.92
CA SER A 483 -5.82 12.83 -14.10
C SER A 483 -5.12 13.02 -12.75
N GLN A 484 -4.07 13.87 -12.72
CA GLN A 484 -3.17 14.06 -11.57
C GLN A 484 -2.62 12.75 -10.99
N ASP A 485 -2.65 11.66 -11.78
CA ASP A 485 -2.18 10.33 -11.40
C ASP A 485 -0.64 10.35 -11.37
N PRO A 486 0.00 10.12 -10.20
CA PRO A 486 1.46 10.18 -10.05
C PRO A 486 2.23 9.23 -10.97
N TYR A 487 1.61 8.14 -11.44
CA TYR A 487 2.22 7.22 -12.39
C TYR A 487 2.29 7.77 -13.81
N CYS A 488 1.47 8.77 -14.12
CA CYS A 488 1.21 9.17 -15.49
C CYS A 488 1.90 10.48 -15.85
N GLY A 489 2.39 10.52 -17.09
CA GLY A 489 2.84 11.74 -17.73
C GLY A 489 2.70 11.64 -19.25
N TRP A 490 2.68 12.80 -19.91
CA TRP A 490 2.52 12.89 -21.34
C TRP A 490 3.88 12.73 -22.03
N CYS A 491 4.07 11.65 -22.79
CA CYS A 491 5.25 11.45 -23.63
C CYS A 491 5.06 12.27 -24.91
N VAL A 492 5.70 13.43 -24.98
CA VAL A 492 5.40 14.51 -25.94
C VAL A 492 5.61 14.06 -27.38
N VAL A 493 6.75 13.43 -27.69
CA VAL A 493 7.09 13.02 -29.05
C VAL A 493 6.24 11.83 -29.52
N GLU A 494 5.81 10.96 -28.61
CA GLU A 494 4.94 9.83 -28.95
C GLU A 494 3.44 10.18 -28.95
N GLY A 495 3.06 11.31 -28.34
CA GLY A 495 1.69 11.79 -28.30
C GLY A 495 0.75 10.91 -27.48
N ARG A 496 1.24 10.33 -26.38
CA ARG A 496 0.46 9.45 -25.51
C ARG A 496 0.82 9.59 -24.03
N CYS A 497 -0.15 9.31 -23.18
CA CYS A 497 0.04 9.30 -21.73
C CYS A 497 0.60 7.94 -21.27
N THR A 498 1.71 7.94 -20.55
CA THR A 498 2.53 6.75 -20.24
C THR A 498 3.12 6.85 -18.83
N ARG A 499 3.64 5.72 -18.33
CA ARG A 499 4.60 5.77 -17.21
C ARG A 499 5.92 6.39 -17.69
N ARG A 500 6.69 6.99 -16.76
CA ARG A 500 8.00 7.57 -17.09
C ARG A 500 8.92 6.56 -17.78
N ALA A 501 9.01 5.35 -17.22
CA ALA A 501 9.86 4.28 -17.75
C ALA A 501 9.43 3.76 -19.14
N GLU A 502 8.21 4.05 -19.57
CA GLU A 502 7.67 3.64 -20.87
C GLU A 502 7.89 4.70 -21.97
N CYS A 503 8.40 5.89 -21.61
CA CYS A 503 8.70 6.98 -22.54
C CYS A 503 10.23 7.00 -22.81
N PRO A 504 10.69 6.65 -24.03
CA PRO A 504 12.12 6.41 -24.32
C PRO A 504 13.07 7.56 -23.99
N ARG A 505 12.59 8.81 -24.12
CA ARG A 505 13.37 10.05 -23.92
C ARG A 505 12.94 10.83 -22.69
N ALA A 506 12.32 10.17 -21.69
CA ALA A 506 11.77 10.84 -20.51
C ALA A 506 12.77 11.65 -19.68
N GLU A 507 14.06 11.31 -19.76
CA GLU A 507 15.14 12.02 -19.06
C GLU A 507 15.54 13.33 -19.75
N GLU A 508 15.13 13.53 -21.00
CA GLU A 508 15.38 14.77 -21.72
C GLU A 508 14.35 15.84 -21.37
N THR A 509 14.78 17.10 -21.31
CA THR A 509 13.94 18.23 -20.93
C THR A 509 12.73 18.35 -21.87
N GLY A 510 11.53 18.37 -21.26
CA GLY A 510 10.26 18.57 -21.94
C GLY A 510 9.71 17.35 -22.69
N HIS A 511 10.36 16.19 -22.65
CA HIS A 511 9.89 14.97 -23.36
C HIS A 511 8.81 14.19 -22.61
N TRP A 512 8.85 14.20 -21.28
CA TRP A 512 7.82 13.59 -20.44
C TRP A 512 7.29 14.61 -19.44
N LEU A 513 6.04 15.02 -19.63
CA LEU A 513 5.38 16.02 -18.78
C LEU A 513 4.57 15.32 -17.72
N TRP A 514 5.01 15.41 -16.47
CA TRP A 514 4.33 14.73 -15.36
C TRP A 514 2.93 15.32 -15.14
N SER A 515 1.94 14.44 -14.90
CA SER A 515 0.54 14.88 -14.74
C SER A 515 0.35 15.93 -13.65
N ARG A 516 1.13 15.82 -12.57
CA ARG A 516 1.04 16.68 -11.38
C ARG A 516 1.70 18.05 -11.54
N ASP A 517 2.59 18.22 -12.52
CA ASP A 517 3.14 19.55 -12.86
C ASP A 517 2.09 20.44 -13.54
N LYS A 518 0.92 19.88 -13.89
CA LYS A 518 -0.21 20.59 -14.49
C LYS A 518 0.18 21.34 -15.77
N SER A 519 1.13 20.80 -16.53
CA SER A 519 1.64 21.40 -17.75
C SER A 519 1.35 20.54 -18.99
N CYS A 520 1.18 21.21 -20.13
CA CYS A 520 1.12 20.62 -21.47
C CYS A 520 1.85 21.56 -22.42
N VAL A 521 2.38 21.02 -23.52
CA VAL A 521 3.00 21.86 -24.55
C VAL A 521 1.95 22.81 -25.12
N ALA A 522 2.20 24.10 -25.01
CA ALA A 522 1.32 25.16 -25.49
C ALA A 522 2.09 26.18 -26.32
N ILE A 523 1.47 26.67 -27.39
CA ILE A 523 1.89 27.92 -28.03
C ILE A 523 1.42 29.07 -27.14
N THR A 524 2.35 29.75 -26.51
CA THR A 524 2.10 30.82 -25.54
C THR A 524 1.97 32.19 -26.20
N ASP A 525 2.62 32.40 -27.35
CA ASP A 525 2.53 33.63 -28.13
C ASP A 525 2.82 33.37 -29.63
N ALA A 526 2.36 34.26 -30.49
CA ALA A 526 2.58 34.21 -31.93
C ALA A 526 2.86 35.61 -32.49
N HIS A 527 3.97 35.78 -33.21
CA HIS A 527 4.37 37.05 -33.80
C HIS A 527 4.64 36.93 -35.31
N PRO A 528 4.02 37.76 -36.17
CA PRO A 528 2.98 38.74 -35.82
C PRO A 528 1.66 38.06 -35.45
N GLN A 529 0.88 38.70 -34.57
CA GLN A 529 -0.44 38.19 -34.16
C GLN A 529 -1.49 38.33 -35.27
N ASN A 530 -1.29 39.22 -36.24
CA ASN A 530 -2.20 39.44 -37.37
C ASN A 530 -1.41 39.58 -38.67
N MET A 531 -1.98 39.09 -39.77
CA MET A 531 -1.40 39.14 -41.11
C MET A 531 -2.49 39.36 -42.17
N SER A 532 -2.15 40.02 -43.27
CA SER A 532 -3.09 40.12 -44.41
C SER A 532 -3.24 38.77 -45.10
N ARG A 533 -4.46 38.41 -45.53
CA ARG A 533 -4.72 37.17 -46.31
C ARG A 533 -3.89 37.05 -47.59
N ARG A 534 -3.40 38.18 -48.13
CA ARG A 534 -2.58 38.22 -49.35
C ARG A 534 -1.09 38.29 -49.06
N ALA A 535 -0.69 38.44 -47.80
CA ALA A 535 0.70 38.52 -47.40
C ALA A 535 1.24 37.12 -47.07
N GLN A 536 2.39 36.79 -47.65
CA GLN A 536 3.21 35.66 -47.22
C GLN A 536 4.25 36.16 -46.23
N GLY A 537 4.50 35.40 -45.17
CA GLY A 537 5.47 35.78 -44.16
C GLY A 537 5.77 34.66 -43.18
N GLU A 538 6.74 34.93 -42.31
CA GLU A 538 7.08 34.07 -41.18
C GLU A 538 6.21 34.44 -39.98
N VAL A 539 5.69 33.41 -39.31
CA VAL A 539 5.02 33.49 -38.02
C VAL A 539 5.91 32.79 -37.01
N GLN A 540 6.46 33.54 -36.07
CA GLN A 540 7.25 33.04 -34.97
C GLN A 540 6.32 32.66 -33.81
N LEU A 541 6.36 31.41 -33.39
CA LEU A 541 5.57 30.86 -32.29
C LEU A 541 6.47 30.66 -31.07
N ALA A 542 6.07 31.22 -29.92
CA ALA A 542 6.67 30.87 -28.64
C ALA A 542 5.99 29.60 -28.11
N VAL A 543 6.76 28.55 -27.82
CA VAL A 543 6.25 27.26 -27.37
C VAL A 543 6.82 26.93 -26.00
N SER A 544 5.97 26.55 -25.05
CA SER A 544 6.40 26.20 -23.70
C SER A 544 5.57 25.06 -23.08
N PRO A 545 6.21 24.06 -22.46
CA PRO A 545 7.64 23.74 -22.60
C PRO A 545 7.93 23.20 -24.02
N LEU A 546 8.99 23.69 -24.67
CA LEU A 546 9.47 23.10 -25.92
C LEU A 546 10.38 21.90 -25.57
N PRO A 547 10.08 20.67 -26.04
CA PRO A 547 10.98 19.54 -25.82
C PRO A 547 12.32 19.76 -26.52
N THR A 548 13.38 19.13 -26.01
CA THR A 548 14.68 19.17 -26.67
C THR A 548 14.60 18.43 -28.01
N LEU A 549 14.72 19.16 -29.12
CA LEU A 549 14.58 18.59 -30.46
C LEU A 549 15.93 18.13 -31.02
N THR A 550 15.93 16.98 -31.69
CA THR A 550 17.04 16.43 -32.46
C THR A 550 16.74 16.49 -33.96
N ASN A 551 17.69 16.08 -34.79
CA ASN A 551 17.51 16.03 -36.25
C ASN A 551 16.36 15.12 -36.71
N GLU A 552 15.94 14.16 -35.87
CA GLU A 552 14.83 13.24 -36.16
C GLU A 552 13.46 13.85 -35.78
N ASP A 553 13.44 14.91 -34.96
CA ASP A 553 12.23 15.53 -34.40
C ASP A 553 11.75 16.72 -35.26
N GLU A 554 11.63 16.52 -36.57
CA GLU A 554 11.21 17.60 -37.48
C GLU A 554 9.76 18.01 -37.22
N LEU A 555 9.55 19.29 -36.90
CA LEU A 555 8.21 19.86 -36.71
C LEU A 555 7.58 20.30 -38.04
N LEU A 556 6.26 20.16 -38.14
CA LEU A 556 5.44 20.64 -39.24
C LEU A 556 4.42 21.65 -38.71
N CYS A 557 4.18 22.72 -39.48
CA CYS A 557 3.13 23.69 -39.24
C CYS A 557 1.92 23.39 -40.13
N LEU A 558 0.73 23.33 -39.54
CA LEU A 558 -0.54 23.18 -40.22
C LEU A 558 -1.41 24.42 -39.97
N PHE A 559 -1.83 25.11 -41.03
CA PHE A 559 -2.68 26.31 -40.96
C PHE A 559 -4.10 25.97 -41.41
N GLY A 560 -5.01 25.75 -40.47
CA GLY A 560 -6.37 25.29 -40.73
C GLY A 560 -6.37 24.00 -41.55
N GLU A 561 -6.97 24.04 -42.74
CA GLU A 561 -7.04 22.92 -43.69
C GLU A 561 -5.92 22.93 -44.75
N SER A 562 -4.94 23.83 -44.62
CA SER A 562 -3.80 23.90 -45.56
C SER A 562 -2.88 22.69 -45.35
N PRO A 563 -2.19 22.19 -46.39
CA PRO A 563 -1.21 21.11 -46.22
C PRO A 563 -0.14 21.46 -45.15
N PRO A 564 0.40 20.47 -44.42
CA PRO A 564 1.45 20.70 -43.45
C PRO A 564 2.78 21.01 -44.15
N HIS A 565 3.55 21.96 -43.63
CA HIS A 565 4.86 22.35 -44.15
C HIS A 565 5.93 22.37 -43.06
N PRO A 566 7.23 22.23 -43.39
CA PRO A 566 8.30 22.17 -42.39
C PRO A 566 8.39 23.46 -41.56
N ALA A 567 8.56 23.30 -40.24
CA ALA A 567 8.87 24.40 -39.33
C ALA A 567 10.38 24.55 -39.16
N ARG A 568 10.84 25.77 -38.92
CA ARG A 568 12.24 26.06 -38.53
C ARG A 568 12.29 26.38 -37.04
N VAL A 569 13.21 25.78 -36.30
CA VAL A 569 13.34 26.02 -34.85
C VAL A 569 14.56 26.89 -34.59
N GLU A 570 14.37 28.00 -33.88
CA GLU A 570 15.41 28.96 -33.51
C GLU A 570 15.30 29.27 -32.00
N GLY A 571 16.21 28.70 -31.20
CA GLY A 571 16.10 28.77 -29.74
C GLY A 571 14.81 28.11 -29.25
N ASP A 572 14.02 28.83 -28.45
CA ASP A 572 12.73 28.37 -27.93
C ASP A 572 11.54 28.75 -28.85
N ALA A 573 11.81 29.27 -30.04
CA ALA A 573 10.80 29.70 -30.99
C ALA A 573 10.68 28.76 -32.20
N VAL A 574 9.44 28.53 -32.64
CA VAL A 574 9.11 27.74 -33.83
C VAL A 574 8.61 28.69 -34.92
N ILE A 575 9.34 28.77 -36.02
CA ILE A 575 9.05 29.63 -37.16
C ILE A 575 8.30 28.85 -38.22
N CYS A 576 7.11 29.32 -38.56
CA CYS A 576 6.22 28.76 -39.57
C CYS A 576 6.04 29.73 -40.74
N HIS A 577 6.09 29.25 -41.98
CA HIS A 577 5.74 30.07 -43.14
C HIS A 577 4.23 30.00 -43.42
N SER A 578 3.57 31.15 -43.60
CA SER A 578 2.15 31.19 -43.91
C SER A 578 1.84 30.60 -45.29
N PRO A 579 0.70 29.89 -45.46
CA PRO A 579 0.33 29.29 -46.73
C PRO A 579 -0.07 30.35 -47.76
N SER A 580 0.05 30.02 -49.05
CA SER A 580 -0.32 30.91 -50.15
C SER A 580 -1.83 31.12 -50.31
N SER A 581 -2.65 30.24 -49.74
CA SER A 581 -4.11 30.26 -49.85
C SER A 581 -4.74 30.12 -48.47
N ILE A 582 -5.36 31.20 -47.99
CA ILE A 582 -6.07 31.25 -46.71
C ILE A 582 -7.58 31.38 -46.98
N PRO A 583 -8.46 30.71 -46.20
CA PRO A 583 -9.90 30.76 -46.40
C PRO A 583 -10.44 32.19 -46.54
N SER A 584 -11.51 32.35 -47.33
CA SER A 584 -12.17 33.65 -47.49
C SER A 584 -12.83 34.12 -46.20
N THR A 585 -12.79 35.42 -45.95
CA THR A 585 -13.49 36.04 -44.83
C THR A 585 -14.99 35.76 -44.95
N PRO A 586 -15.64 35.20 -43.90
CA PRO A 586 -17.07 34.95 -43.92
C PRO A 586 -17.88 36.22 -44.19
N PRO A 587 -19.06 36.12 -44.84
CA PRO A 587 -19.92 37.28 -45.07
C PRO A 587 -20.27 38.00 -43.76
N GLY A 588 -20.07 39.33 -43.72
CA GLY A 588 -20.32 40.14 -42.52
C GLY A 588 -19.17 40.19 -41.50
N GLN A 589 -18.03 39.55 -41.80
CA GLN A 589 -16.81 39.63 -41.00
C GLN A 589 -15.69 40.33 -41.79
N ASP A 590 -14.82 41.03 -41.09
CA ASP A 590 -13.63 41.70 -41.62
C ASP A 590 -12.36 40.83 -41.52
N HIS A 591 -12.45 39.69 -40.83
CA HIS A 591 -11.36 38.77 -40.54
C HIS A 591 -11.75 37.30 -40.74
N VAL A 592 -10.74 36.41 -40.73
CA VAL A 592 -10.93 34.96 -40.59
C VAL A 592 -9.97 34.45 -39.52
N ALA A 593 -10.45 33.61 -38.59
CA ALA A 593 -9.58 32.95 -37.62
C ALA A 593 -9.04 31.65 -38.24
N VAL A 594 -7.72 31.45 -38.18
CA VAL A 594 -7.06 30.24 -38.66
C VAL A 594 -6.30 29.62 -37.50
N SER A 595 -6.55 28.34 -37.24
CA SER A 595 -5.78 27.60 -36.24
C SER A 595 -4.40 27.26 -36.80
N ILE A 596 -3.37 27.43 -35.97
CA ILE A 596 -2.00 26.98 -36.27
C ILE A 596 -1.74 25.77 -35.39
N GLN A 597 -1.44 24.62 -35.99
CA GLN A 597 -1.08 23.40 -35.27
C GLN A 597 0.38 23.05 -35.55
N LEU A 598 1.05 22.55 -34.52
CA LEU A 598 2.37 21.95 -34.61
C LEU A 598 2.24 20.44 -34.50
N LEU A 599 2.94 19.74 -35.40
CA LEU A 599 2.95 18.28 -35.48
C LEU A 599 4.40 17.80 -35.58
N PHE A 600 4.72 16.64 -35.03
CA PHE A 600 5.96 15.94 -35.41
C PHE A 600 5.76 15.24 -36.75
N ARG A 601 6.72 15.41 -37.67
CA ARG A 601 6.70 14.75 -38.99
C ARG A 601 6.70 13.23 -38.85
N HIS A 602 7.52 12.70 -37.96
CA HIS A 602 7.53 11.27 -37.69
C HIS A 602 6.26 10.87 -36.93
N GLY A 603 5.49 9.93 -37.49
CA GLY A 603 4.25 9.45 -36.87
C GLY A 603 3.05 10.41 -36.94
N ASN A 604 3.19 11.62 -37.52
CA ASN A 604 2.15 12.66 -37.55
C ASN A 604 1.55 12.95 -36.16
N VAL A 605 2.40 13.03 -35.14
CA VAL A 605 1.98 13.22 -33.75
C VAL A 605 1.60 14.67 -33.50
N PHE A 606 0.39 14.89 -32.97
CA PHE A 606 -0.06 16.23 -32.58
C PHE A 606 0.70 16.74 -31.35
N LEU A 607 1.32 17.92 -31.47
CA LEU A 607 2.04 18.56 -30.37
C LEU A 607 1.15 19.55 -29.63
N THR A 608 0.68 20.58 -30.35
CA THR A 608 -0.10 21.66 -29.77
C THR A 608 -0.77 22.51 -30.85
N SER A 609 -1.75 23.34 -30.45
CA SER A 609 -2.44 24.25 -31.36
C SER A 609 -2.67 25.60 -30.74
N HIS A 610 -2.55 26.65 -31.54
CA HIS A 610 -2.95 28.00 -31.20
C HIS A 610 -4.17 28.38 -32.04
N GLN A 611 -5.21 28.88 -31.38
CA GLN A 611 -6.27 29.59 -32.07
C GLN A 611 -6.04 31.07 -31.88
N SER A 612 -5.75 31.70 -32.99
CA SER A 612 -5.47 33.11 -33.06
C SER A 612 -6.70 33.94 -32.72
N PRO A 613 -6.54 35.10 -32.04
CA PRO A 613 -7.64 36.01 -31.79
C PRO A 613 -8.30 36.43 -33.12
N PRO A 614 -9.59 36.82 -33.10
CA PRO A 614 -10.38 37.04 -34.30
C PRO A 614 -9.68 37.89 -35.37
N CYS A 615 -8.89 38.89 -34.99
CA CYS A 615 -8.25 39.80 -35.95
C CYS A 615 -7.07 39.24 -36.79
N MET A 616 -6.70 37.95 -36.67
CA MET A 616 -5.45 37.45 -37.28
C MET A 616 -5.39 37.51 -38.81
N TRP A 617 -6.52 37.52 -39.53
CA TRP A 617 -6.51 37.62 -40.99
C TRP A 617 -7.51 38.65 -41.51
N ALA A 618 -7.26 39.94 -41.23
CA ALA A 618 -8.10 41.04 -41.69
C ALA A 618 -7.85 41.40 -43.16
N VAL A 619 -8.92 41.79 -43.87
CA VAL A 619 -8.83 42.34 -45.24
C VAL A 619 -8.20 43.75 -45.25
N THR A 620 -8.27 44.44 -44.10
CA THR A 620 -7.65 45.75 -43.84
C THR A 620 -7.30 45.84 -42.35
N CYS A 621 -6.02 46.01 -42.02
CA CYS A 621 -5.59 46.65 -40.77
C CYS A 621 -5.13 48.06 -41.10
#